data_AF-A0A179GT70-F1
#
_entry.id   AF-A0A179GT70-F1
#
_cell.length_a   1.000
_cell.length_b   1.000
_cell.length_c   1.000
_cell.angle_alpha   90.00
_cell.angle_beta   90.00
_cell.angle_gamma   90.00
#
_symmetry.space_group_name_H-M   'P 1'
#
loop_
_entity.id
_entity.type
_entity.pdbx_description
1 polymer ?
#
loop_
_entity_poly.entity_id
_entity_poly.type
_entity_poly.pdbx_seq_one_letter_code
_entity_poly.pdbx_strand_id
1 'polypeptide(L)'
;MMLKSLVATAALVATAAANYHCVTFEGKFTIKEKYAEDAFRAGGTAEPKSKSGYPHKFFGTSDGPGSPQIHFSGAPGPCNDAKYQLLEYPVMKDGTAFPKDSKHGTVGTPARVVYLANGKILCGVITHVTEDAKDHHGSGPFRVCPK
;
A
#
# COMPACT_ATOMS: atom_id res chain seq x y z
N MET A 1 -49.04 27.94 -23.99
CA MET A 1 -47.57 27.86 -23.84
C MET A 1 -47.27 27.05 -22.59
N MET A 2 -46.74 25.83 -22.73
CA MET A 2 -46.32 25.01 -21.58
C MET A 2 -44.84 24.70 -21.72
N LEU A 3 -44.00 25.36 -20.91
CA LEU A 3 -42.60 24.97 -20.74
C LEU A 3 -42.57 23.70 -19.89
N LYS A 4 -42.19 22.57 -20.50
CA LYS A 4 -41.80 21.36 -19.77
C LYS A 4 -40.36 21.53 -19.30
N SER A 5 -40.16 21.85 -18.02
CA SER A 5 -38.85 21.81 -17.38
C SER A 5 -38.37 20.36 -17.27
N LEU A 6 -37.34 19.99 -18.04
CA LEU A 6 -36.58 18.78 -17.79
C LEU A 6 -35.68 19.00 -16.57
N VAL A 7 -35.99 18.32 -15.47
CA VAL A 7 -35.07 18.18 -14.34
C VAL A 7 -34.13 17.02 -14.67
N ALA A 8 -32.86 17.34 -14.96
CA ALA A 8 -31.82 16.33 -15.12
C ALA A 8 -31.30 15.92 -13.74
N THR A 9 -31.75 14.78 -13.23
CA THR A 9 -31.14 14.12 -12.07
C THR A 9 -29.78 13.55 -12.47
N ALA A 10 -28.71 14.23 -12.09
CA ALA A 10 -27.35 13.68 -12.17
C ALA A 10 -27.21 12.55 -11.12
N ALA A 11 -27.23 11.31 -11.59
CA ALA A 11 -26.87 10.17 -10.75
C ALA A 11 -25.36 10.20 -10.48
N LEU A 12 -24.96 10.52 -9.25
CA LEU A 12 -23.59 10.25 -8.80
C LEU A 12 -23.40 8.73 -8.76
N VAL A 13 -22.70 8.20 -9.74
CA VAL A 13 -22.14 6.85 -9.64
C VAL A 13 -21.05 6.92 -8.57
N ALA A 14 -21.40 6.53 -7.35
CA ALA A 14 -20.41 6.25 -6.33
C ALA A 14 -19.61 5.03 -6.81
N THR A 15 -18.46 5.28 -7.44
CA THR A 15 -17.46 4.24 -7.66
C THR A 15 -17.12 3.69 -6.27
N ALA A 16 -17.53 2.45 -5.99
CA ALA A 16 -17.13 1.76 -4.78
C ALA A 16 -15.60 1.80 -4.70
N ALA A 17 -15.06 2.46 -3.67
CA ALA A 17 -13.62 2.51 -3.46
C ALA A 17 -13.10 1.07 -3.35
N ALA A 18 -12.16 0.69 -4.22
CA ALA A 18 -11.71 -0.68 -4.34
C ALA A 18 -10.65 -0.96 -3.26
N ASN A 19 -10.99 -1.81 -2.30
CA ASN A 19 -10.17 -2.04 -1.11
C ASN A 19 -9.14 -3.17 -1.34
N TYR A 20 -7.98 -3.08 -0.71
CA TYR A 20 -6.97 -4.12 -0.77
C TYR A 20 -7.26 -5.21 0.27
N HIS A 21 -7.35 -6.46 -0.17
CA HIS A 21 -7.63 -7.64 0.64
C HIS A 21 -6.33 -8.40 0.94
N CYS A 22 -5.85 -8.30 2.16
CA CYS A 22 -4.60 -8.91 2.59
C CYS A 22 -4.84 -10.22 3.35
N VAL A 23 -3.85 -11.11 3.30
CA VAL A 23 -3.87 -12.40 4.00
C VAL A 23 -2.53 -12.63 4.67
N THR A 24 -2.56 -13.01 5.95
CA THR A 24 -1.43 -13.52 6.74
C THR A 24 -1.76 -14.94 7.20
N PHE A 25 -0.83 -15.61 7.89
CA PHE A 25 -1.15 -16.87 8.57
C PHE A 25 -2.13 -16.68 9.74
N GLU A 26 -2.17 -15.48 10.33
CA GLU A 26 -3.13 -15.13 11.39
C GLU A 26 -4.53 -14.85 10.86
N GLY A 27 -4.67 -14.45 9.59
CA GLY A 27 -5.99 -14.31 8.97
C GLY A 27 -6.06 -13.32 7.83
N LYS A 28 -7.29 -12.89 7.52
CA LYS A 28 -7.58 -11.94 6.43
C LYS A 28 -7.89 -10.57 7.02
N PHE A 29 -7.43 -9.52 6.35
CA PHE A 29 -7.77 -8.14 6.71
C PHE A 29 -7.87 -7.26 5.46
N THR A 30 -8.42 -6.07 5.61
CA THR A 30 -8.64 -5.14 4.51
C THR A 30 -7.90 -3.83 4.77
N ILE A 31 -7.20 -3.32 3.76
CA ILE A 31 -6.68 -1.96 3.73
C ILE A 31 -7.56 -1.15 2.79
N LYS A 32 -8.21 -0.12 3.31
CA LYS A 32 -9.02 0.77 2.47
C LYS A 32 -8.13 1.51 1.47
N GLU A 33 -8.63 1.75 0.27
CA GLU A 33 -7.90 2.49 -0.77
C GLU A 33 -7.35 3.81 -0.25
N LYS A 34 -8.19 4.58 0.44
CA LYS A 34 -7.81 5.85 1.07
C LYS A 34 -6.62 5.70 2.03
N TYR A 35 -6.56 4.62 2.81
CA TYR A 35 -5.49 4.41 3.78
C TYR A 35 -4.17 4.11 3.06
N ALA A 36 -4.23 3.35 1.96
CA ALA A 36 -3.07 3.12 1.11
C ALA A 36 -2.59 4.43 0.46
N GLU A 37 -3.48 5.25 -0.09
CA GLU A 37 -3.09 6.54 -0.67
C GLU A 37 -2.49 7.50 0.36
N ASP A 38 -3.06 7.57 1.56
CA ASP A 38 -2.58 8.45 2.62
C ASP A 38 -1.20 7.98 3.13
N ALA A 39 -1.00 6.67 3.28
CA ALA A 39 0.31 6.10 3.60
C ALA A 39 1.35 6.36 2.50
N PHE A 40 0.96 6.24 1.23
CA PHE A 40 1.81 6.57 0.08
C PHE A 40 2.25 8.04 0.10
N ARG A 41 1.29 8.96 0.32
CA ARG A 41 1.58 10.39 0.46
C ARG A 41 2.52 10.67 1.65
N ALA A 42 2.32 9.98 2.78
CA ALA A 42 3.16 10.13 3.97
C ALA A 42 4.59 9.57 3.79
N GLY A 43 4.75 8.51 2.99
CA GLY A 43 6.05 7.90 2.69
C GLY A 43 7.04 8.89 2.07
N GLY A 44 6.60 9.65 1.07
CA GLY A 44 7.47 10.59 0.35
C GLY A 44 8.47 9.89 -0.59
N THR A 45 9.47 10.62 -1.09
CA THR A 45 10.23 10.23 -2.29
C THR A 45 11.67 9.73 -2.06
N ALA A 46 12.10 9.52 -0.82
CA ALA A 46 13.51 9.19 -0.55
C ALA A 46 13.72 8.24 0.63
N GLU A 47 14.66 7.31 0.47
CA GLU A 47 15.06 6.32 1.48
C GLU A 47 16.19 6.77 2.40
N PRO A 48 16.25 6.11 3.57
CA PRO A 48 15.45 6.50 4.69
C PRO A 48 15.93 7.88 5.16
N LYS A 49 15.03 8.85 5.19
CA LYS A 49 15.31 10.16 5.80
C LYS A 49 14.80 10.27 7.23
N SER A 50 14.21 9.20 7.77
CA SER A 50 13.53 9.21 9.08
C SER A 50 14.19 8.27 10.08
N LYS A 51 13.91 8.51 11.37
CA LYS A 51 14.38 7.67 12.48
C LYS A 51 13.74 6.29 12.49
N SER A 52 12.56 6.16 11.88
CA SER A 52 11.83 4.91 11.77
C SER A 52 12.42 3.96 10.73
N GLY A 53 13.33 4.41 9.87
CA GLY A 53 13.86 3.65 8.75
C GLY A 53 12.91 3.53 7.55
N TYR A 54 11.85 4.33 7.49
CA TYR A 54 10.84 4.28 6.42
C TYR A 54 10.61 5.65 5.75
N PRO A 55 10.31 5.69 4.44
CA PRO A 55 10.27 4.54 3.53
C PRO A 55 11.67 3.99 3.26
N HIS A 56 11.72 2.77 2.74
CA HIS A 56 12.97 2.11 2.32
C HIS A 56 12.77 1.31 1.03
N LYS A 57 13.87 0.80 0.48
CA LYS A 57 13.89 0.14 -0.83
C LYS A 57 13.06 -1.10 -0.79
N PHE A 58 12.17 -1.20 -1.75
CA PHE A 58 11.55 -2.45 -2.12
C PHE A 58 12.23 -3.00 -3.37
N PHE A 59 12.77 -4.22 -3.27
CA PHE A 59 13.51 -4.84 -4.37
C PHE A 59 12.61 -5.44 -5.47
N GLY A 60 11.28 -5.33 -5.33
CA GLY A 60 10.34 -5.91 -6.29
C GLY A 60 10.16 -7.41 -6.13
N THR A 61 10.63 -8.02 -5.04
CA THR A 61 10.63 -9.47 -4.83
C THR A 61 9.95 -9.83 -3.51
N SER A 62 9.52 -11.09 -3.38
CA SER A 62 8.79 -11.54 -2.20
C SER A 62 9.65 -11.56 -0.93
N ASP A 63 10.93 -11.85 -1.01
CA ASP A 63 11.77 -12.07 0.19
C ASP A 63 13.18 -11.50 0.01
N GLY A 64 13.28 -10.37 -0.69
CA GLY A 64 14.56 -9.73 -0.99
C GLY A 64 15.25 -10.23 -2.26
N PRO A 65 16.47 -9.74 -2.56
CA PRO A 65 17.14 -9.99 -3.83
C PRO A 65 17.32 -11.48 -4.14
N GLY A 66 16.90 -11.91 -5.34
CA GLY A 66 17.00 -13.30 -5.80
C GLY A 66 15.72 -14.14 -5.60
N SER A 67 14.74 -13.64 -4.84
CA SER A 67 13.43 -14.28 -4.67
C SER A 67 12.48 -13.96 -5.84
N PRO A 68 11.37 -14.71 -6.01
CA PRO A 68 10.39 -14.45 -7.06
C PRO A 68 9.91 -12.99 -7.08
N GLN A 69 9.76 -12.44 -8.28
CA GLN A 69 9.28 -11.08 -8.46
C GLN A 69 7.81 -10.97 -8.03
N ILE A 70 7.48 -9.92 -7.30
CA ILE A 70 6.11 -9.52 -7.01
C ILE A 70 5.53 -8.79 -8.24
N HIS A 71 4.34 -9.21 -8.66
CA HIS A 71 3.63 -8.62 -9.78
C HIS A 71 2.34 -7.93 -9.33
N PHE A 72 2.26 -6.62 -9.53
CA PHE A 72 1.08 -5.80 -9.25
C PHE A 72 0.15 -5.80 -10.47
N SER A 73 -0.81 -6.73 -10.48
CA SER A 73 -1.81 -6.82 -11.56
C SER A 73 -2.62 -5.52 -11.67
N GLY A 74 -2.79 -5.02 -12.90
CA GLY A 74 -3.51 -3.76 -13.17
C GLY A 74 -2.74 -2.48 -12.82
N ALA A 75 -1.54 -2.58 -12.24
CA ALA A 75 -0.68 -1.41 -12.00
C ALA A 75 0.04 -0.97 -13.29
N PRO A 76 0.44 0.31 -13.40
CA PRO A 76 1.23 0.79 -14.53
C PRO A 76 2.51 -0.04 -14.73
N GLY A 77 2.94 -0.22 -15.98
CA GLY A 77 4.13 -0.99 -16.35
C GLY A 77 5.38 -0.74 -15.48
N PRO A 78 5.71 0.52 -15.12
CA PRO A 78 6.83 0.82 -14.23
C PRO A 78 6.82 0.11 -12.88
N CYS A 79 5.65 -0.27 -12.36
CA CYS A 79 5.53 -0.99 -11.09
C CYS A 79 6.01 -2.44 -11.15
N ASN A 80 6.14 -2.99 -12.35
CA ASN A 80 6.50 -4.38 -12.61
C ASN A 80 7.83 -4.50 -13.37
N ASP A 81 8.54 -3.39 -13.57
CA ASP A 81 9.78 -3.33 -14.33
C ASP A 81 10.96 -3.05 -13.39
N ALA A 82 11.90 -4.00 -13.33
CA ALA A 82 13.04 -3.98 -12.43
C ALA A 82 13.98 -2.78 -12.61
N LYS A 83 13.88 -2.03 -13.71
CA LYS A 83 14.67 -0.81 -13.93
C LYS A 83 14.21 0.36 -13.03
N TYR A 84 12.98 0.33 -12.53
CA TYR A 84 12.47 1.38 -11.65
C TYR A 84 12.67 1.02 -10.19
N GLN A 85 13.13 1.99 -9.41
CA GLN A 85 13.25 1.84 -7.97
C GLN A 85 11.87 1.97 -7.31
N LEU A 86 11.53 0.98 -6.50
CA LEU A 86 10.33 0.95 -5.68
C LEU A 86 10.68 1.24 -4.23
N LEU A 87 9.76 1.91 -3.55
CA LEU A 87 9.78 2.14 -2.12
C LEU A 87 8.62 1.41 -1.48
N GLU A 88 8.81 0.99 -0.24
CA GLU A 88 7.73 0.55 0.62
C GLU A 88 7.59 1.40 1.88
N TYR A 89 6.35 1.54 2.36
CA TYR A 89 6.02 2.28 3.56
C TYR A 89 4.88 1.61 4.34
N PRO A 90 4.89 1.59 5.69
CA PRO A 90 3.83 0.97 6.48
C PRO A 90 2.46 1.59 6.26
N VAL A 91 1.43 0.72 6.19
CA VAL A 91 0.02 1.14 6.17
C VAL A 91 -0.74 0.42 7.28
N MET A 92 -1.35 1.20 8.16
CA MET A 92 -2.08 0.69 9.32
C MET A 92 -3.49 0.24 8.92
N LYS A 93 -3.99 -0.83 9.53
CA LYS A 93 -5.32 -1.40 9.23
C LYS A 93 -6.47 -0.41 9.49
N ASP A 94 -6.29 0.46 10.47
CA ASP A 94 -7.24 1.50 10.86
C ASP A 94 -7.06 2.83 10.11
N GLY A 95 -6.00 2.96 9.30
CA GLY A 95 -5.65 4.18 8.58
C GLY A 95 -4.87 5.22 9.38
N THR A 96 -4.46 4.91 10.60
CA THR A 96 -3.57 5.79 11.38
C THR A 96 -2.23 5.98 10.67
N ALA A 97 -1.67 7.19 10.82
CA ALA A 97 -0.38 7.51 10.22
C ALA A 97 0.76 6.80 10.95
N PHE A 98 1.66 6.16 10.20
CA PHE A 98 2.86 5.58 10.77
C PHE A 98 3.84 6.68 11.26
N PRO A 99 4.38 6.61 12.49
CA PRO A 99 5.20 7.66 13.06
C PRO A 99 6.66 7.60 12.56
N LYS A 100 7.00 8.44 11.57
CA LYS A 100 8.33 8.50 10.94
C LYS A 100 9.46 8.89 11.91
N ASP A 101 9.13 9.70 12.92
CA ASP A 101 10.13 10.24 13.85
C ASP A 101 10.38 9.34 15.07
N SER A 102 9.61 8.26 15.20
CA SER A 102 9.88 7.24 16.22
C SER A 102 11.15 6.48 15.88
N LYS A 103 11.93 6.10 16.91
CA LYS A 103 13.10 5.24 16.75
C LYS A 103 12.66 3.93 16.07
N HIS A 104 13.49 3.43 15.14
CA HIS A 104 13.29 2.14 14.50
C HIS A 104 12.91 1.08 15.53
N GLY A 105 11.76 0.44 15.31
CA GLY A 105 11.14 -0.49 16.23
C GLY A 105 10.09 -1.32 15.51
N THR A 106 9.37 -2.13 16.27
CA THR A 106 8.33 -3.01 15.72
C THR A 106 7.25 -2.19 15.01
N VAL A 107 7.05 -2.48 13.73
CA VAL A 107 5.97 -1.90 12.94
C VAL A 107 4.70 -2.69 13.21
N GLY A 108 3.71 -2.08 13.86
CA GLY A 108 2.44 -2.71 14.27
C GLY A 108 1.46 -2.98 13.12
N THR A 109 1.98 -3.35 11.96
CA THR A 109 1.21 -3.78 10.79
C THR A 109 2.10 -4.65 9.90
N PRO A 110 1.58 -5.74 9.32
CA PRO A 110 2.31 -6.52 8.34
C PRO A 110 2.23 -5.94 6.93
N ALA A 111 1.35 -4.96 6.71
CA ALA A 111 1.08 -4.39 5.39
C ALA A 111 2.00 -3.22 5.06
N ARG A 112 2.34 -3.09 3.77
CA ARG A 112 3.09 -1.99 3.20
C ARG A 112 2.41 -1.51 1.92
N VAL A 113 2.40 -0.21 1.68
CA VAL A 113 2.20 0.32 0.33
C VAL A 113 3.50 0.24 -0.43
N VAL A 114 3.41 -0.05 -1.73
CA VAL A 114 4.56 -0.05 -2.65
C VAL A 114 4.31 0.98 -3.73
N TYR A 115 5.32 1.80 -4.01
CA TYR A 115 5.19 2.91 -4.95
C TYR A 115 6.54 3.25 -5.60
N LEU A 116 6.50 3.94 -6.74
CA LEU A 116 7.72 4.39 -7.41
C LEU A 116 8.47 5.41 -6.54
N ALA A 117 9.80 5.33 -6.47
CA ALA A 117 10.63 6.26 -5.69
C ALA A 117 10.46 7.74 -6.08
N ASN A 118 9.97 8.02 -7.29
CA ASN A 118 9.59 9.38 -7.70
C ASN A 118 8.34 9.93 -6.98
N GLY A 119 7.64 9.12 -6.18
CA GLY A 119 6.45 9.47 -5.41
C GLY A 119 5.22 9.80 -6.23
N LYS A 120 5.15 9.34 -7.49
CA LYS A 120 4.02 9.68 -8.40
C LYS A 120 3.01 8.56 -8.57
N ILE A 121 3.41 7.30 -8.40
CA ILE A 121 2.58 6.15 -8.71
C ILE A 121 2.57 5.19 -7.52
N LEU A 122 1.38 4.99 -6.94
CA LEU A 122 1.09 3.88 -6.05
C LEU A 122 0.92 2.60 -6.87
N CYS A 123 1.78 1.62 -6.62
CA CYS A 123 1.77 0.33 -7.34
C CYS A 123 0.81 -0.67 -6.73
N GLY A 124 0.67 -0.66 -5.40
CA GLY A 124 -0.29 -1.50 -4.70
C GLY A 124 0.03 -1.65 -3.22
N VAL A 125 -0.60 -2.65 -2.60
CA VAL A 125 -0.36 -3.04 -1.20
C VAL A 125 0.20 -4.45 -1.19
N ILE A 126 1.22 -4.67 -0.38
CA ILE A 126 1.75 -5.99 -0.03
C ILE A 126 1.58 -6.22 1.46
N THR A 127 1.61 -7.49 1.87
CA THR A 127 1.67 -7.87 3.27
C THR A 127 2.69 -8.97 3.47
N HIS A 128 3.39 -8.93 4.59
CA HIS A 128 4.12 -10.10 5.07
C HIS A 128 3.18 -11.29 5.22
N VAL A 129 3.69 -12.51 4.97
CA VAL A 129 2.92 -13.74 5.11
C VAL A 129 2.70 -14.12 6.57
N THR A 130 3.69 -13.84 7.42
CA THR A 130 3.65 -14.07 8.87
C THR A 130 3.32 -12.75 9.57
N GLU A 131 2.44 -12.84 10.56
CA GLU A 131 2.05 -11.72 11.43
C GLU A 131 2.14 -12.20 12.89
N ASP A 132 2.75 -11.41 13.77
CA ASP A 132 2.70 -11.71 15.21
C ASP A 132 1.32 -11.30 15.77
N ALA A 133 0.66 -12.23 16.48
CA ALA A 133 -0.69 -12.03 16.98
C ALA A 133 -0.80 -10.96 18.08
N LYS A 134 0.30 -10.60 18.75
CA LYS A 134 0.31 -9.66 19.89
C LYS A 134 0.49 -8.23 19.43
N ASP A 135 1.46 -7.99 18.55
CA ASP A 135 1.84 -6.64 18.14
C ASP A 135 1.58 -6.36 16.64
N HIS A 136 1.06 -7.34 15.90
CA HIS A 136 0.76 -7.25 14.47
C HIS A 136 1.99 -6.98 13.60
N HIS A 137 3.19 -7.28 14.10
CA HIS A 137 4.40 -7.20 13.32
C HIS A 137 4.41 -8.20 12.18
N GLY A 138 4.70 -7.74 10.96
CA GLY A 138 4.91 -8.61 9.81
C GLY A 138 6.36 -9.08 9.68
N SER A 139 6.55 -10.34 9.29
CA SER A 139 7.86 -10.90 8.96
C SER A 139 7.80 -11.92 7.83
N GLY A 140 8.97 -12.27 7.29
CA GLY A 140 9.12 -13.24 6.20
C GLY A 140 8.67 -12.69 4.85
N PRO A 141 8.36 -13.58 3.88
CA PRO A 141 8.03 -13.16 2.53
C PRO A 141 6.80 -12.26 2.45
N PHE A 142 6.76 -11.42 1.43
CA PHE A 142 5.63 -10.60 1.03
C PHE A 142 4.75 -11.33 0.00
N ARG A 143 3.47 -10.96 0.01
CA ARG A 143 2.50 -11.24 -1.05
C ARG A 143 1.68 -9.99 -1.37
N VAL A 144 1.17 -9.91 -2.58
CA VAL A 144 0.27 -8.83 -3.01
C VAL A 144 -1.09 -8.98 -2.34
N CYS A 145 -1.64 -7.88 -1.86
CA CYS A 145 -3.04 -7.79 -1.49
C CYS A 145 -3.87 -7.42 -2.73
N PRO A 146 -4.72 -8.32 -3.28
CA PRO A 146 -5.61 -7.99 -4.39
C PRO A 146 -6.53 -6.81 -4.05
N LYS A 147 -6.79 -5.95 -5.04
CA LYS A 147 -7.68 -4.79 -4.94
C LYS A 147 -9.08 -5.14 -5.44
#